data_AF-A0A5J4KS40-F1
#
_entry.id   AF-A0A5J4KS40-F1
#
_cell.length_a   1.000
_cell.length_b   1.000
_cell.length_c   1.000
_cell.angle_alpha   90.00
_cell.angle_beta   90.00
_cell.angle_gamma   90.00
#
_symmetry.space_group_name_H-M   'P 1'
#
loop_
_entity.id
_entity.type
_entity.pdbx_description
1 polymer ?
#
loop_
_entity_poly.entity_id
_entity_poly.type
_entity_poly.pdbx_seq_one_letter_code
_entity_poly.pdbx_strand_id
1 'polypeptide(L)'
;MPFVAEHRTTGERIDITQHKTPHSDINQQDCICPLCGTDLFLRVGLIRQPHFAHRAQCTTQYQSHPETAAHRHGKLYLQHHLKEEFPEYTQATIELEVKLQPIWRVADLLVTFPTGVRQAHEIQLAVITTKELEERTNDYTSMGIDVVWWLGGEADKDHNRQWCVETFGYSLSIQYALE
;
A
#
# COMPACT_ATOMS: atom_id res chain seq x y z
N MET A 1 9.29 -3.79 -1.14
CA MET A 1 9.16 -5.20 -1.55
C MET A 1 7.71 -5.39 -1.97
N PRO A 2 7.31 -4.78 -3.10
CA PRO A 2 5.90 -4.63 -3.43
C PRO A 2 5.22 -5.98 -3.68
N PHE A 3 3.92 -6.05 -3.41
CA PHE A 3 3.04 -7.13 -3.85
C PHE A 3 2.62 -6.98 -5.31
N VAL A 4 2.76 -5.79 -5.88
CA VAL A 4 2.24 -5.46 -7.21
C VAL A 4 3.36 -5.08 -8.17
N ALA A 5 3.28 -5.64 -9.38
CA ALA A 5 4.07 -5.23 -10.53
C ALA A 5 3.14 -4.73 -11.65
N GLU A 6 3.73 -4.03 -12.62
CA GLU A 6 3.09 -3.66 -13.88
C GLU A 6 3.69 -4.52 -15.00
N HIS A 7 2.84 -5.04 -15.90
CA HIS A 7 3.29 -5.79 -17.05
C HIS A 7 3.93 -4.84 -18.07
N ARG A 8 5.18 -5.10 -18.47
CA ARG A 8 6.00 -4.19 -19.29
C ARG A 8 5.33 -3.72 -20.58
N THR A 9 4.66 -4.62 -21.29
CA THR A 9 4.08 -4.30 -22.61
C THR A 9 2.61 -3.90 -22.55
N THR A 10 1.79 -4.62 -21.78
CA THR A 10 0.33 -4.36 -21.70
C THR A 10 -0.02 -3.27 -20.70
N GLY A 11 0.86 -2.96 -19.74
CA GLY A 11 0.55 -2.08 -18.61
C GLY A 11 -0.40 -2.71 -17.59
N GLU A 12 -0.74 -4.00 -17.75
CA GLU A 12 -1.65 -4.69 -16.86
C GLU A 12 -1.05 -4.85 -15.47
N ARG A 13 -1.92 -4.74 -14.46
CA ARG A 13 -1.56 -4.91 -13.06
C ARG A 13 -1.34 -6.40 -12.76
N ILE A 14 -0.21 -6.74 -12.15
CA ILE A 14 0.13 -8.09 -11.70
C ILE A 14 0.11 -8.12 -10.17
N ASP A 15 -0.93 -8.74 -9.58
CA ASP A 15 -1.03 -8.94 -8.12
C ASP A 15 -0.47 -10.30 -7.71
N ILE A 16 0.67 -10.34 -7.03
CA ILE A 16 1.22 -11.62 -6.58
C ILE A 16 0.30 -12.37 -5.61
N THR A 17 -0.57 -11.67 -4.87
CA THR A 17 -1.48 -12.28 -3.88
C THR A 17 -2.65 -13.02 -4.53
N GLN A 18 -2.92 -12.76 -5.82
CA GLN A 18 -3.98 -13.43 -6.58
C GLN A 18 -3.51 -14.73 -7.25
N HIS A 19 -2.21 -15.04 -7.20
CA HIS A 19 -1.65 -16.25 -7.80
C HIS A 19 -1.38 -17.32 -6.73
N LYS A 20 -2.00 -18.50 -6.87
CA LYS A 20 -1.75 -19.64 -5.97
C LYS A 20 -0.32 -20.18 -6.13
N THR A 21 0.21 -20.14 -7.35
CA THR A 21 1.55 -20.61 -7.68
C THR A 21 2.33 -19.52 -8.42
N PRO A 22 2.72 -18.42 -7.75
CA PRO A 22 3.32 -17.25 -8.41
C PRO A 22 4.54 -17.57 -9.28
N HIS A 23 5.31 -18.60 -8.91
CA HIS A 23 6.52 -19.00 -9.64
C HIS A 23 6.25 -19.59 -11.03
N SER A 24 5.09 -20.20 -11.25
CA SER A 24 4.65 -20.73 -12.55
C SER A 24 3.73 -19.76 -13.29
N ASP A 25 2.95 -18.98 -12.54
CA ASP A 25 1.87 -18.17 -13.10
C ASP A 25 2.36 -16.80 -13.61
N ILE A 26 3.48 -16.32 -13.07
CA ILE A 26 4.03 -14.99 -13.37
C ILE A 26 5.34 -15.12 -14.15
N ASN A 27 5.37 -14.57 -15.37
CA ASN A 27 6.61 -14.39 -16.11
C ASN A 27 7.38 -13.17 -15.57
N GLN A 28 8.46 -13.42 -14.84
CA GLN A 28 9.24 -12.36 -14.20
C GLN A 28 9.92 -11.40 -15.18
N GLN A 29 10.09 -11.79 -16.46
CA GLN A 29 10.68 -10.92 -17.48
C GLN A 29 9.75 -9.76 -17.86
N ASP A 30 8.45 -9.95 -17.64
CA ASP A 30 7.42 -8.97 -17.95
C ASP A 30 7.13 -8.03 -16.78
N CYS A 31 7.72 -8.27 -15.60
CA CYS A 31 7.42 -7.50 -14.38
C CYS A 31 8.30 -6.26 -14.25
N ILE A 32 7.69 -5.07 -14.24
CA ILE A 32 8.34 -3.80 -13.94
C ILE A 32 7.68 -3.10 -12.74
N CYS A 33 8.43 -2.23 -12.08
CA CYS A 33 7.88 -1.42 -11.00
C CYS A 33 6.94 -0.36 -11.57
N PRO A 34 5.71 -0.23 -11.06
CA PRO A 34 4.73 0.73 -11.56
C PRO A 34 5.21 2.19 -11.39
N LEU A 35 6.07 2.49 -10.41
CA LEU A 35 6.56 3.84 -10.17
C LEU A 35 7.83 4.19 -10.95
N CYS A 36 8.84 3.32 -10.94
CA CYS A 36 10.15 3.65 -11.52
C CYS A 36 10.40 3.00 -12.89
N GLY A 37 9.54 2.07 -13.31
CA GLY A 37 9.69 1.33 -14.57
C GLY A 37 10.85 0.35 -14.61
N THR A 38 11.63 0.20 -13.52
CA THR A 38 12.76 -0.74 -13.47
C THR A 38 12.28 -2.17 -13.22
N ASP A 39 13.12 -3.12 -13.63
CA ASP A 39 12.81 -4.54 -13.54
C ASP A 39 12.58 -4.99 -12.09
N LEU A 40 11.46 -5.69 -11.92
CA LEU A 40 11.18 -6.46 -10.72
C LEU A 40 11.51 -7.94 -10.98
N PHE A 41 11.77 -8.67 -9.91
CA PHE A 41 11.88 -10.12 -9.94
C PHE A 41 11.16 -10.72 -8.74
N LEU A 42 10.72 -11.97 -8.90
CA LEU A 42 9.92 -12.65 -7.90
C LEU A 42 10.81 -13.22 -6.81
N ARG A 43 10.44 -12.98 -5.56
CA ARG A 43 11.01 -13.65 -4.39
C ARG A 43 9.92 -14.51 -3.77
N VAL A 44 10.04 -15.82 -3.99
CA VAL A 44 9.19 -16.82 -3.34
C VAL A 44 10.07 -17.61 -2.38
N GLY A 45 9.72 -17.59 -1.10
CA GLY A 45 10.39 -18.40 -0.09
C GLY A 45 9.39 -19.31 0.61
N LEU A 46 9.90 -20.36 1.26
CA LEU A 46 9.08 -21.23 2.12
C LEU A 46 8.60 -20.51 3.40
N ILE A 47 9.37 -19.52 3.85
CA ILE A 47 9.14 -18.80 5.11
C ILE A 47 8.58 -17.39 4.87
N ARG A 48 9.08 -16.71 3.82
CA ARG A 48 8.68 -15.33 3.51
C ARG A 48 7.60 -15.34 2.44
N GLN A 49 6.54 -14.59 2.70
CA GLN A 49 5.48 -14.39 1.74
C GLN A 49 6.02 -13.93 0.37
N PRO A 50 5.47 -14.46 -0.74
CA PRO A 50 5.83 -14.03 -2.07
C PRO A 50 5.74 -12.51 -2.22
N HIS A 51 6.76 -11.89 -2.80
CA HIS A 51 6.77 -10.48 -3.14
C HIS A 51 7.70 -10.20 -4.33
N PHE A 52 7.60 -9.01 -4.88
CA PHE A 52 8.54 -8.50 -5.87
C PHE A 52 9.71 -7.77 -5.20
N ALA A 53 10.88 -7.91 -5.81
CA ALA A 53 12.10 -7.19 -5.45
C ALA A 53 12.66 -6.47 -6.68
N HIS A 54 13.22 -5.28 -6.49
CA HIS A 54 13.87 -4.56 -7.58
C HIS A 54 15.21 -5.21 -7.91
N ARG A 55 15.51 -5.39 -9.21
CA ARG A 55 16.83 -5.86 -9.68
C ARG A 55 17.91 -4.79 -9.49
N ALA A 56 17.54 -3.53 -9.67
CA ALA A 56 18.40 -2.36 -9.48
C ALA A 56 17.80 -1.42 -8.42
N GLN A 57 18.59 -0.46 -7.92
CA GLN A 57 18.10 0.51 -6.95
C GLN A 57 16.90 1.30 -7.52
N CYS A 58 15.78 1.32 -6.81
CA CYS A 58 14.56 2.01 -7.26
C CYS A 58 14.69 3.51 -7.05
N THR A 59 14.73 4.35 -8.07
CA THR A 59 14.98 5.79 -7.93
C THR A 59 13.79 6.62 -7.40
N THR A 60 12.70 5.97 -6.99
CA THR A 60 11.47 6.64 -6.53
C THR A 60 11.34 6.63 -5.01
N GLN A 61 10.26 7.21 -4.48
CA GLN A 61 9.95 7.23 -3.05
C GLN A 61 10.05 5.86 -2.35
N TYR A 62 9.89 4.74 -3.06
CA TYR A 62 10.14 3.39 -2.55
C TYR A 62 11.55 3.19 -1.96
N GLN A 63 12.55 3.96 -2.40
CA GLN A 63 13.92 3.90 -1.87
C GLN A 63 14.04 4.55 -0.48
N SER A 64 13.31 5.65 -0.27
CA SER A 64 13.38 6.41 0.99
C SER A 64 12.78 5.64 2.17
N HIS A 65 11.86 4.72 1.88
CA HIS A 65 11.14 3.91 2.85
C HIS A 65 11.15 2.46 2.38
N PRO A 66 12.26 1.71 2.58
CA PRO A 66 12.31 0.31 2.22
C PRO A 66 11.24 -0.42 3.03
N GLU A 67 10.20 -0.85 2.31
CA GLU A 67 9.06 -1.56 2.87
C GLU A 67 9.52 -2.75 3.73
N THR A 68 9.12 -2.71 5.01
CA THR A 68 9.49 -3.72 6.00
C THR A 68 8.54 -4.92 5.95
N ALA A 69 8.91 -6.02 6.61
CA ALA A 69 8.00 -7.16 6.78
C ALA A 69 6.73 -6.78 7.56
N ALA A 70 6.87 -5.89 8.55
CA ALA A 70 5.77 -5.35 9.33
C ALA A 70 4.77 -4.56 8.45
N HIS A 71 5.28 -3.70 7.54
CA HIS A 71 4.43 -2.93 6.64
C HIS A 71 3.62 -3.84 5.71
N ARG A 72 4.26 -4.87 5.14
CA ARG A 72 3.58 -5.90 4.33
C ARG A 72 2.50 -6.65 5.10
N HIS A 73 2.81 -7.07 6.32
CA HIS A 73 1.85 -7.76 7.17
C HIS A 73 0.64 -6.86 7.44
N GLY A 74 0.87 -5.58 7.75
CA GLY A 74 -0.21 -4.61 7.94
C GLY A 74 -1.12 -4.47 6.72
N LYS A 75 -0.55 -4.43 5.50
CA LYS A 75 -1.36 -4.34 4.27
C LYS A 75 -2.32 -5.51 4.12
N LEU A 76 -1.83 -6.73 4.34
CA LEU A 76 -2.62 -7.94 4.21
C LEU A 76 -3.63 -8.09 5.33
N TYR A 77 -3.23 -7.74 6.55
CA TYR A 77 -4.12 -7.68 7.70
C TYR A 77 -5.31 -6.78 7.38
N LEU A 78 -5.06 -5.54 6.92
CA LEU A 78 -6.15 -4.65 6.52
C LEU A 78 -6.96 -5.18 5.34
N GLN A 79 -6.31 -5.73 4.31
CA GLN A 79 -7.00 -6.28 3.14
C GLN A 79 -7.98 -7.40 3.54
N HIS A 80 -7.61 -8.25 4.50
CA HIS A 80 -8.41 -9.37 4.96
C HIS A 80 -9.51 -8.93 5.93
N HIS A 81 -9.16 -8.09 6.91
CA HIS A 81 -10.04 -7.81 8.04
C HIS A 81 -10.93 -6.57 7.88
N LEU A 82 -10.65 -5.65 6.94
CA LEU A 82 -11.50 -4.46 6.77
C LEU A 82 -12.98 -4.84 6.54
N LYS A 83 -13.24 -5.89 5.77
CA LYS A 83 -14.61 -6.36 5.52
C LYS A 83 -15.24 -7.11 6.69
N GLU A 84 -14.41 -7.70 7.53
CA GLU A 84 -14.86 -8.47 8.71
C GLU A 84 -15.23 -7.52 9.85
N GLU A 85 -14.43 -6.48 10.05
CA GLU A 85 -14.57 -5.53 11.14
C GLU A 85 -15.59 -4.41 10.83
N PHE A 86 -15.73 -4.04 9.55
CA PHE A 86 -16.54 -2.89 9.12
C PHE A 86 -17.58 -3.29 8.06
N PRO A 87 -18.88 -3.40 8.43
CA PRO A 87 -19.93 -3.85 7.53
C PRO A 87 -20.05 -3.05 6.23
N GLU A 88 -19.72 -1.76 6.25
CA GLU A 88 -19.75 -0.88 5.09
C GLU A 88 -18.72 -1.25 3.99
N TYR A 89 -17.67 -2.00 4.35
CA TYR A 89 -16.66 -2.49 3.40
C TYR A 89 -17.04 -3.81 2.74
N THR A 90 -18.12 -4.48 3.19
CA THR A 90 -18.53 -5.81 2.72
C THR A 90 -18.59 -5.91 1.19
N GLN A 91 -19.19 -4.90 0.55
CA GLN A 91 -19.36 -4.85 -0.91
C GLN A 91 -18.26 -4.06 -1.64
N ALA A 92 -17.28 -3.51 -0.92
CA ALA A 92 -16.21 -2.74 -1.53
C ALA A 92 -15.17 -3.65 -2.20
N THR A 93 -14.53 -3.13 -3.25
CA THR A 93 -13.33 -3.74 -3.84
C THR A 93 -12.12 -3.20 -3.09
N ILE A 94 -11.21 -4.08 -2.67
CA ILE A 94 -9.98 -3.70 -1.94
C ILE A 94 -8.77 -4.19 -2.72
N GLU A 95 -7.98 -3.25 -3.22
CA GLU A 95 -6.79 -3.52 -4.03
C GLU A 95 -5.52 -3.03 -3.31
N LEU A 96 -4.48 -3.86 -3.31
CA LEU A 96 -3.16 -3.47 -2.78
C LEU A 96 -2.41 -2.57 -3.76
N GLU A 97 -1.57 -1.68 -3.25
CA GLU A 97 -0.52 -0.97 -4.00
C GLU A 97 -1.00 -0.37 -5.34
N VAL A 98 -2.08 0.41 -5.28
CA VAL A 98 -2.67 1.02 -6.47
C VAL A 98 -1.93 2.31 -6.82
N LYS A 99 -1.33 2.33 -8.01
CA LYS A 99 -0.73 3.53 -8.59
C LYS A 99 -1.81 4.55 -8.96
N LEU A 100 -1.69 5.75 -8.40
CA LEU A 100 -2.60 6.86 -8.61
C LEU A 100 -1.95 7.92 -9.52
N GLN A 101 -2.44 8.02 -10.75
CA GLN A 101 -2.05 9.07 -11.69
C GLN A 101 -3.09 10.20 -11.68
N PRO A 102 -2.67 11.48 -11.78
CA PRO A 102 -1.31 11.95 -12.09
C PRO A 102 -0.42 12.25 -10.87
N ILE A 103 -0.89 11.99 -9.63
CA ILE A 103 -0.12 12.32 -8.41
C ILE A 103 1.10 11.41 -8.17
N TRP A 104 1.27 10.35 -8.97
CA TRP A 104 2.37 9.39 -8.92
C TRP A 104 2.60 8.78 -7.53
N ARG A 105 1.50 8.60 -6.76
CA ARG A 105 1.50 7.87 -5.50
C ARG A 105 1.11 6.42 -5.70
N VAL A 106 1.48 5.58 -4.75
CA VAL A 106 0.96 4.22 -4.64
C VAL A 106 0.22 4.15 -3.32
N ALA A 107 -1.10 3.98 -3.39
CA ALA A 107 -1.92 3.75 -2.21
C ALA A 107 -1.62 2.36 -1.66
N ASP A 108 -1.33 2.22 -0.37
CA ASP A 108 -1.05 0.91 0.24
C ASP A 108 -2.24 -0.05 0.03
N LEU A 109 -3.46 0.44 0.31
CA LEU A 109 -4.71 -0.15 -0.17
C LEU A 109 -5.60 0.94 -0.76
N LEU A 110 -6.29 0.62 -1.86
CA LEU A 110 -7.38 1.41 -2.38
C LEU A 110 -8.69 0.65 -2.23
N VAL A 111 -9.63 1.24 -1.51
CA VAL A 111 -11.00 0.73 -1.34
C VAL A 111 -11.91 1.49 -2.30
N THR A 112 -12.59 0.77 -3.18
CA THR A 112 -13.60 1.33 -4.08
C THR A 112 -14.98 0.79 -3.69
N PHE A 113 -15.85 1.67 -3.22
CA PHE A 113 -17.21 1.34 -2.83
C PHE A 113 -18.11 1.16 -4.07
N PRO A 114 -19.24 0.43 -3.97
CA PRO A 114 -20.19 0.29 -5.08
C PRO A 114 -20.73 1.61 -5.62
N THR A 115 -20.71 2.67 -4.80
CA THR A 115 -21.10 4.03 -5.18
C THR A 115 -20.08 4.74 -6.08
N GLY A 116 -18.88 4.17 -6.24
CA GLY A 116 -17.75 4.79 -6.94
C GLY A 116 -16.88 5.68 -6.04
N VAL A 117 -17.27 5.88 -4.78
CA VAL A 117 -16.41 6.54 -3.78
C VAL A 117 -15.15 5.71 -3.56
N ARG A 118 -14.01 6.39 -3.44
CA ARG A 118 -12.71 5.76 -3.25
C ARG A 118 -12.06 6.26 -1.97
N GLN A 119 -11.43 5.34 -1.25
CA GLN A 119 -10.73 5.62 -0.02
C GLN A 119 -9.38 4.88 0.00
N ALA A 120 -8.30 5.63 0.18
CA ALA A 120 -6.96 5.08 0.37
C ALA A 120 -6.73 4.76 1.85
N HIS A 121 -6.23 3.57 2.15
CA HIS A 121 -5.73 3.23 3.48
C HIS A 121 -4.21 3.21 3.43
N GLU A 122 -3.59 4.10 4.19
CA GLU A 122 -2.14 4.28 4.24
C GLU A 122 -1.59 3.76 5.56
N ILE A 123 -0.59 2.88 5.50
CA ILE A 123 0.11 2.39 6.69
C ILE A 123 1.41 3.16 6.83
N GLN A 124 1.56 3.88 7.94
CA GLN A 124 2.77 4.67 8.21
C GLN A 124 3.45 4.16 9.47
N LEU A 125 4.61 3.49 9.29
CA LEU A 125 5.43 2.94 10.38
C LEU A 125 6.71 3.74 10.66
N ALA A 126 7.28 4.34 9.62
CA ALA A 126 8.47 5.18 9.76
C ALA A 126 8.08 6.59 10.19
N VAL A 127 9.06 7.32 10.73
CA VAL A 127 8.90 8.74 11.09
C VAL A 127 8.24 9.50 9.94
N ILE A 128 7.22 10.27 10.27
CA ILE A 128 6.54 11.21 9.37
C ILE A 128 6.22 12.47 10.15
N THR A 129 6.32 13.63 9.50
CA THR A 129 5.85 14.90 10.07
C THR A 129 4.37 15.13 9.77
N THR A 130 3.69 15.94 10.58
CA THR A 130 2.31 16.38 10.30
C THR A 130 2.19 17.12 8.96
N LYS A 131 3.25 17.85 8.57
CA LYS A 131 3.33 18.51 7.26
C LYS A 131 3.31 17.48 6.12
N GLU A 132 4.09 16.41 6.23
CA GLU A 132 4.06 15.34 5.22
C GLU A 132 2.74 14.58 5.20
N LEU A 133 2.10 14.37 6.36
CA LEU A 133 0.76 13.79 6.44
C LEU A 133 -0.27 14.68 5.71
N GLU A 134 -0.20 15.99 5.93
CA GLU A 134 -1.06 16.96 5.25
C GLU A 134 -0.81 17.01 3.75
N GLU A 135 0.45 17.11 3.31
CA GLU A 135 0.82 17.11 1.89
C GLU A 135 0.32 15.84 1.18
N ARG A 136 0.54 14.67 1.79
CA ARG A 136 0.06 13.38 1.24
C ARG A 136 -1.46 13.33 1.20
N THR A 137 -2.13 13.77 2.25
CA THR A 137 -3.59 13.82 2.33
C THR A 137 -4.17 14.70 1.23
N ASN A 138 -3.59 15.88 1.02
CA ASN A 138 -4.02 16.81 -0.02
C ASN A 138 -3.87 16.22 -1.43
N ASP A 139 -2.84 15.42 -1.69
CA ASP A 139 -2.69 14.73 -2.98
C ASP A 139 -3.85 13.75 -3.23
N TYR A 140 -4.25 12.94 -2.25
CA TYR A 140 -5.42 12.05 -2.39
C TYR A 140 -6.72 12.84 -2.57
N THR A 141 -6.94 13.85 -1.73
CA THR A 141 -8.14 14.69 -1.77
C THR A 141 -8.27 15.42 -3.11
N SER A 142 -7.16 15.85 -3.72
CA SER A 142 -7.16 16.48 -5.05
C SER A 142 -7.70 15.57 -6.16
N MET A 143 -7.69 14.25 -5.94
CA MET A 143 -8.26 13.23 -6.83
C MET A 143 -9.67 12.78 -6.43
N GLY A 144 -10.27 13.39 -5.40
CA GLY A 144 -11.53 12.95 -4.80
C GLY A 144 -11.40 11.56 -4.15
N ILE A 145 -10.24 11.27 -3.57
CA ILE A 145 -9.97 10.04 -2.82
C ILE A 145 -9.82 10.43 -1.35
N ASP A 146 -10.65 9.85 -0.48
CA ASP A 146 -10.50 10.03 0.96
C ASP A 146 -9.30 9.23 1.46
N VAL A 147 -8.67 9.64 2.57
CA VAL A 147 -7.52 8.91 3.13
C VAL A 147 -7.76 8.50 4.58
N VAL A 148 -7.34 7.29 4.91
CA VAL A 148 -7.34 6.73 6.26
C VAL A 148 -5.91 6.39 6.64
N TRP A 149 -5.40 7.02 7.69
CA TRP A 149 -4.05 6.78 8.20
C TRP A 149 -4.03 5.75 9.31
N TRP A 150 -3.20 4.71 9.15
CA TRP A 150 -2.89 3.70 10.14
C TRP A 150 -1.49 3.96 10.69
N LEU A 151 -1.41 4.65 11.83
CA LEU A 151 -0.12 5.00 12.44
C LEU A 151 0.43 3.83 13.27
N GLY A 152 1.70 3.51 13.08
CA GLY A 152 2.42 2.51 13.86
C GLY A 152 3.88 2.89 14.04
N GLY A 153 4.62 2.11 14.82
CA GLY A 153 6.07 2.28 14.98
C GLY A 153 6.49 3.70 15.35
N GLU A 154 7.43 4.27 14.60
CA GLU A 154 7.96 5.62 14.84
C GLU A 154 7.05 6.74 14.33
N ALA A 155 6.02 6.42 13.52
CA ALA A 155 5.02 7.39 13.11
C ALA A 155 3.95 7.63 14.16
N ASP A 156 3.76 6.66 15.07
CA ASP A 156 2.71 6.67 16.07
C ASP A 156 3.07 7.54 17.29
N LYS A 157 3.26 8.83 17.06
CA LYS A 157 3.58 9.85 18.06
C LYS A 157 2.36 10.73 18.33
N ASP A 158 2.28 11.30 19.54
CA ASP A 158 1.15 12.13 19.97
C ASP A 158 0.80 13.25 18.99
N HIS A 159 1.80 13.94 18.42
CA HIS A 159 1.56 15.02 17.47
C HIS A 159 0.92 14.54 16.15
N ASN A 160 1.28 13.35 15.66
CA ASN A 160 0.68 12.77 14.46
C ASN A 160 -0.73 12.27 14.74
N ARG A 161 -0.96 11.62 15.90
CA ARG A 161 -2.30 11.22 16.34
C ARG A 161 -3.22 12.43 16.50
N GLN A 162 -2.72 13.48 17.14
CA GLN A 162 -3.46 14.73 17.35
C GLN A 162 -3.86 15.35 16.00
N TRP A 163 -2.93 15.41 15.06
CA TRP A 163 -3.23 15.88 13.70
C TRP A 163 -4.30 15.03 13.01
N CYS A 164 -4.28 13.70 13.14
CA CYS A 164 -5.34 12.84 12.61
C CYS A 164 -6.70 13.14 13.25
N VAL A 165 -6.76 13.30 14.57
CA VAL A 165 -8.01 13.66 15.28
C VAL A 165 -8.53 15.01 14.84
N GLU A 166 -7.66 16.01 14.69
CA GLU A 166 -8.06 17.36 14.22
C GLU A 166 -8.54 17.35 12.78
N THR A 167 -7.95 16.52 11.92
CA THR A 167 -8.24 16.47 10.48
C THR A 167 -9.45 15.58 10.16
N PHE A 168 -9.58 14.43 10.82
CA PHE A 168 -10.56 13.38 10.48
C PHE A 168 -11.56 13.10 11.62
N GLY A 169 -11.33 13.63 12.82
CA GLY A 169 -12.14 13.33 14.02
C GLY A 169 -11.74 12.03 14.72
N TYR A 170 -10.76 11.29 14.20
CA TYR A 170 -10.27 10.03 14.76
C TYR A 170 -8.78 9.82 14.43
N SER A 171 -8.15 8.89 15.15
CA SER A 171 -6.82 8.40 14.85
C SER A 171 -6.83 6.87 14.93
N LEU A 172 -6.39 6.20 13.87
CA LEU A 172 -6.23 4.75 13.86
C LEU A 172 -4.78 4.37 14.09
N SER A 173 -4.58 3.19 14.66
CA SER A 173 -3.26 2.65 14.92
C SER A 173 -3.18 1.22 14.45
N ILE A 174 -1.99 0.82 14.03
CA ILE A 174 -1.71 -0.55 13.65
C ILE A 174 -0.49 -1.05 14.41
N GLN A 175 -0.68 -2.14 15.14
CA GLN A 175 0.39 -2.87 15.81
C GLN A 175 0.69 -4.13 14.99
N TYR A 176 1.96 -4.53 14.98
CA TYR A 176 2.38 -5.75 14.33
C TYR A 176 3.07 -6.63 15.36
N ALA A 177 2.55 -7.84 15.55
CA ALA A 177 3.33 -8.92 16.17
C ALA A 177 4.14 -9.57 15.05
N LEU A 178 5.46 -9.39 15.08
CA LEU A 178 6.33 -10.29 14.32
C LEU A 178 6.37 -11.58 15.13
N GLU A 179 5.56 -12.57 14.77
CA GLU A 179 5.77 -13.95 15.22
C GLU A 179 7.10 -14.50 14.70
#